data_AF-A0A2J8KAZ8-F1
#
_entry.id   AF-A0A2J8KAZ8-F1
#
_cell.length_a   1.000
_cell.length_b   1.000
_cell.length_c   1.000
_cell.angle_alpha   90.00
_cell.angle_beta   90.00
_cell.angle_gamma   90.00
#
_symmetry.space_group_name_H-M   'P 1'
#
loop_
_entity.id
_entity.type
_entity.pdbx_description
1 polymer ?
#
loop_
_entity_poly.entity_id
_entity_poly.type
_entity_poly.pdbx_seq_one_letter_code
_entity_poly.pdbx_strand_id
1 'polypeptide(L)'
;MAPEIQPPSHHFSPEQRALLYEDALYTVLHRLGQPEPNHVTEASELLRYLQEAFHVEPKEHQQTLQRVRELEKPIFCLKATVKQAKGILGKDVSGFSDPYCLLGIEQGVGVPGGSPGSRQRQKAVVRHTIPEEETHRTQVITQTLNPVWDETFILEFEDITNASFHLDMWDLDTVESVRQKLGELTDLHGLRRIFKEARKDKGQDDFLGNVVLRLQDLRCREDQWYPLEPRTETYPDRGQCHLQFQLIHKRRATSASRSQPSYTVHLHLLQQLVSHEVTQHEAGSTSWDGSLSPQAATVLFLHATQKDLSDFHQSMAQWLAYSRLYQSLEFPSSCLLHPITSIEYQWIQGRLKAEQPGCSLFSGSWYRCAR
;
A
#
# COMPACT_ATOMS: atom_id res chain seq x y z
N MET A 1 -24.99 43.40 14.88
CA MET A 1 -23.67 42.96 14.41
C MET A 1 -23.32 41.73 15.20
N ALA A 2 -23.50 40.55 14.61
CA ALA A 2 -22.98 39.32 15.20
C ALA A 2 -21.45 39.42 15.17
N PRO A 3 -20.74 39.01 16.23
CA PRO A 3 -19.28 38.98 16.19
C PRO A 3 -18.86 38.01 15.07
N GLU A 4 -17.98 38.46 14.17
CA GLU A 4 -17.21 37.55 13.31
C GLU A 4 -16.42 36.64 14.25
N ILE A 5 -16.92 35.41 14.43
CA ILE A 5 -16.18 34.35 15.10
C ILE A 5 -15.13 33.92 14.09
N GLN A 6 -13.94 34.51 14.15
CA GLN A 6 -12.80 33.95 13.43
C GLN A 6 -12.60 32.52 13.94
N PRO A 7 -12.66 31.50 13.08
CA PRO A 7 -12.35 30.15 13.52
C PRO A 7 -10.94 30.15 14.12
N PRO A 8 -10.67 29.35 15.16
CA PRO A 8 -9.36 29.23 15.76
C PRO A 8 -8.40 28.75 14.68
N SER A 9 -7.66 29.69 14.11
CA SER A 9 -6.62 29.36 13.16
C SER A 9 -5.58 28.54 13.92
N HIS A 10 -5.35 27.32 13.46
CA HIS A 10 -4.19 26.56 13.90
C HIS A 10 -2.97 27.35 13.42
N HIS A 11 -2.45 28.22 14.29
CA HIS A 11 -1.28 29.03 14.03
C HIS A 11 -0.06 28.12 14.04
N PHE A 12 0.17 27.43 12.93
CA PHE A 12 1.46 26.82 12.65
C PHE A 12 2.50 27.94 12.63
N SER A 13 3.65 27.69 13.26
CA SER A 13 4.81 28.55 13.05
C SER A 13 5.14 28.60 11.55
N PRO A 14 5.73 29.69 11.04
CA PRO A 14 6.13 29.79 9.64
C PRO A 14 6.98 28.60 9.18
N GLU A 15 7.86 28.11 10.05
CA GLU A 15 8.69 26.92 9.82
C GLU A 15 7.86 25.64 9.68
N GLN A 16 6.92 25.38 10.60
CA GLN A 16 6.04 24.21 10.51
C GLN A 16 5.19 24.25 9.24
N ARG A 17 4.66 25.42 8.87
CA ARG A 17 3.88 25.59 7.64
C ARG A 17 4.72 25.30 6.40
N ALA A 18 5.97 25.77 6.36
CA ALA A 18 6.89 25.48 5.26
C ALA A 18 7.21 23.99 5.14
N LEU A 19 7.45 23.30 6.27
CA LEU A 19 7.70 21.86 6.30
C LEU A 19 6.49 21.06 5.79
N LEU A 20 5.28 21.43 6.22
CA LEU A 20 4.04 20.78 5.76
C LEU A 20 3.79 21.01 4.28
N TYR A 21 4.05 22.23 3.80
CA TYR A 21 3.88 22.57 2.40
C TYR A 21 4.84 21.79 1.49
N GLU A 22 6.11 21.72 1.86
CA GLU A 22 7.11 20.88 1.17
C GLU A 22 6.65 19.43 1.05
N ASP A 23 6.14 18.85 2.14
CA ASP A 23 5.72 17.46 2.20
C ASP A 23 4.42 17.18 1.42
N ALA A 24 3.50 18.14 1.38
CA ALA A 24 2.28 18.07 0.59
C ALA A 24 2.59 18.13 -0.92
N LEU A 25 3.48 19.03 -1.35
CA LEU A 25 3.94 19.09 -2.74
C LEU A 25 4.65 17.79 -3.15
N TYR A 26 5.51 17.26 -2.29
CA TYR A 26 6.21 16.00 -2.53
C TYR A 26 5.24 14.83 -2.70
N THR A 27 4.15 14.81 -1.92
CA THR A 27 3.10 13.79 -2.00
C THR A 27 2.41 13.79 -3.37
N VAL A 28 2.13 14.98 -3.93
CA VAL A 28 1.52 15.12 -5.27
C VAL A 28 2.51 14.74 -6.37
N LEU A 29 3.76 15.17 -6.27
CA LEU A 29 4.79 14.92 -7.29
C LEU A 29 5.18 13.44 -7.40
N HIS A 30 5.11 12.70 -6.29
CA HIS A 30 5.44 11.27 -6.24
C HIS A 30 4.21 10.38 -6.06
N ARG A 31 3.07 10.79 -6.65
CA ARG A 31 1.89 9.94 -6.78
C ARG A 31 2.23 8.67 -7.57
N LEU A 32 1.68 7.53 -7.12
CA LEU A 32 1.79 6.23 -7.78
C LEU A 32 0.41 5.62 -8.02
N GLY A 33 0.32 4.75 -9.03
CA GLY A 33 -0.88 3.99 -9.37
C GLY A 33 -1.95 4.82 -10.07
N GLN A 34 -2.97 4.12 -10.57
CA GLN A 34 -4.11 4.73 -11.22
C GLN A 34 -4.94 5.55 -10.23
N PRO A 35 -5.44 6.73 -10.64
CA PRO A 35 -6.40 7.49 -9.84
C PRO A 35 -7.66 6.68 -9.50
N GLU A 36 -8.10 6.78 -8.26
CA GLU A 36 -9.42 6.30 -7.85
C GLU A 36 -10.54 7.15 -8.48
N PRO A 37 -11.75 6.60 -8.71
CA PRO A 37 -12.82 7.27 -9.47
C PRO A 37 -13.24 8.66 -8.98
N ASN A 38 -13.20 8.89 -7.66
CA ASN A 38 -13.63 10.16 -7.04
C ASN A 38 -12.48 11.12 -6.74
N HIS A 39 -11.27 10.81 -7.21
CA HIS A 39 -10.07 11.57 -6.91
C HIS A 39 -9.57 12.32 -8.15
N VAL A 40 -8.98 13.49 -7.92
CA VAL A 40 -8.45 14.37 -8.96
C VAL A 40 -7.29 13.67 -9.66
N THR A 41 -7.29 13.67 -10.99
CA THR A 41 -6.26 13.01 -11.83
C THR A 41 -5.08 13.94 -12.08
N GLU A 42 -5.35 15.20 -12.40
CA GLU A 42 -4.37 16.20 -12.79
C GLU A 42 -3.54 16.70 -11.60
N ALA A 43 -2.23 16.50 -11.63
CA ALA A 43 -1.33 16.99 -10.59
C ALA A 43 -1.32 18.53 -10.51
N SER A 44 -1.49 19.22 -11.65
CA SER A 44 -1.51 20.68 -11.72
C SER A 44 -2.65 21.30 -10.88
N GLU A 45 -3.81 20.65 -10.87
CA GLU A 45 -4.97 21.06 -10.09
C GLU A 45 -4.71 20.91 -8.58
N LEU A 46 -4.11 19.80 -8.17
CA LEU A 46 -3.72 19.57 -6.77
C LEU A 46 -2.66 20.56 -6.29
N LEU A 47 -1.67 20.88 -7.13
CA LEU A 47 -0.63 21.86 -6.81
C LEU A 47 -1.21 23.27 -6.65
N ARG A 48 -2.15 23.66 -7.52
CA ARG A 48 -2.87 24.93 -7.40
C ARG A 48 -3.70 24.99 -6.12
N TYR A 49 -4.46 23.93 -5.83
CA TYR A 49 -5.23 23.83 -4.59
C TYR A 49 -4.33 23.98 -3.35
N LEU A 50 -3.19 23.28 -3.32
CA LEU A 50 -2.23 23.40 -2.21
C LEU A 50 -1.67 24.82 -2.06
N GLN A 51 -1.38 25.51 -3.16
CA GLN A 51 -0.94 26.90 -3.12
C GLN A 51 -2.00 27.81 -2.48
N GLU A 52 -3.26 27.66 -2.88
CA GLU A 52 -4.40 28.41 -2.33
C GLU A 52 -4.62 28.08 -0.85
N ALA A 53 -4.60 26.78 -0.49
CA ALA A 53 -4.85 26.29 0.86
C ALA A 53 -3.79 26.71 1.89
N PHE A 54 -2.54 26.90 1.46
CA PHE A 54 -1.45 27.35 2.32
C PHE A 54 -1.21 28.87 2.25
N HIS A 55 -1.96 29.59 1.40
CA HIS A 55 -1.80 31.02 1.13
C HIS A 55 -0.36 31.37 0.75
N VAL A 56 0.21 30.61 -0.20
CA VAL A 56 1.60 30.78 -0.66
C VAL A 56 1.64 31.66 -1.90
N GLU A 57 2.48 32.69 -1.87
CA GLU A 57 2.67 33.60 -2.99
C GLU A 57 3.20 32.86 -4.23
N PRO A 58 2.80 33.22 -5.47
CA PRO A 58 3.19 32.50 -6.68
C PRO A 58 4.70 32.30 -6.86
N LYS A 59 5.50 33.31 -6.48
CA LYS A 59 6.96 33.24 -6.54
C LYS A 59 7.53 32.23 -5.54
N GLU A 60 7.01 32.21 -4.31
CA GLU A 60 7.42 31.28 -3.27
C GLU A 60 6.99 29.84 -3.61
N HIS A 61 5.79 29.67 -4.18
CA HIS A 61 5.29 28.40 -4.70
C HIS A 61 6.25 27.83 -5.75
N GLN A 62 6.61 28.62 -6.77
CA GLN A 62 7.52 28.18 -7.83
C GLN A 62 8.89 27.78 -7.29
N GLN A 63 9.46 28.58 -6.37
CA GLN A 63 10.74 28.28 -5.74
C GLN A 63 10.70 26.99 -4.91
N THR A 64 9.63 26.80 -4.14
CA THR A 64 9.47 25.60 -3.30
C THR A 64 9.20 24.37 -4.15
N LEU A 65 8.34 24.47 -5.17
CA LEU A 65 8.07 23.37 -6.10
C LEU A 65 9.35 22.91 -6.83
N GLN A 66 10.20 23.86 -7.26
CA GLN A 66 11.47 23.52 -7.88
C GLN A 66 12.40 22.78 -6.91
N ARG A 67 12.53 23.27 -5.66
CA ARG A 67 13.31 22.58 -4.63
C ARG A 67 12.80 21.16 -4.36
N VAL A 68 11.48 20.97 -4.28
CA VAL A 68 10.88 19.65 -4.04
C VAL A 68 11.14 18.70 -5.21
N ARG A 69 11.13 19.18 -6.46
CA ARG A 69 11.47 18.38 -7.65
C ARG A 69 12.92 17.89 -7.66
N GLU A 70 13.82 18.63 -7.01
CA GLU A 70 15.24 18.30 -6.89
C GLU A 70 15.54 17.35 -5.73
N LEU A 71 14.56 17.08 -4.85
CA LEU A 71 14.73 16.10 -3.78
C LEU A 71 14.85 14.67 -4.33
N GLU A 72 15.54 13.82 -3.57
CA GLU A 72 15.62 12.39 -3.89
C GLU A 72 14.21 11.78 -3.95
N LYS A 73 14.00 10.92 -4.96
CA LYS A 73 12.77 10.13 -5.10
C LYS A 73 12.59 9.24 -3.87
N PRO A 74 11.34 8.96 -3.48
CA PRO A 74 11.11 8.07 -2.35
C PRO A 74 11.44 6.63 -2.73
N ILE A 75 11.75 5.81 -1.73
CA ILE A 75 11.83 4.36 -1.93
C ILE A 75 10.40 3.85 -2.07
N PHE A 76 10.02 3.48 -3.30
CA PHE A 76 8.69 2.96 -3.60
C PHE A 76 8.58 1.49 -3.18
N CYS A 77 7.45 1.14 -2.59
CA CYS A 77 7.16 -0.24 -2.23
C CYS A 77 5.71 -0.62 -2.56
N LEU A 78 5.52 -1.87 -2.96
CA LEU A 78 4.22 -2.52 -3.01
C LEU A 78 4.06 -3.32 -1.72
N LYS A 79 3.12 -2.90 -0.88
CA LYS A 79 2.65 -3.69 0.26
C LYS A 79 1.61 -4.66 -0.26
N ALA A 80 1.98 -5.94 -0.35
CA ALA A 80 1.15 -7.01 -0.90
C ALA A 80 0.72 -7.95 0.22
N THR A 81 -0.59 -8.11 0.42
CA THR A 81 -1.15 -9.09 1.35
C THR A 81 -1.77 -10.23 0.57
N VAL A 82 -1.23 -11.44 0.76
CA VAL A 82 -1.81 -12.68 0.26
C VAL A 82 -2.86 -13.14 1.28
N LYS A 83 -4.13 -12.89 1.00
CA LYS A 83 -5.21 -13.14 1.98
C LYS A 83 -5.60 -14.60 1.98
N GLN A 84 -6.13 -15.08 0.87
CA GLN A 84 -6.70 -16.42 0.75
C GLN A 84 -6.79 -16.84 -0.71
N ALA A 85 -6.95 -18.14 -0.95
CA ALA A 85 -7.36 -18.66 -2.24
C ALA A 85 -8.63 -19.49 -2.09
N LYS A 86 -9.31 -19.75 -3.22
CA LYS A 86 -10.49 -20.62 -3.24
C LYS A 86 -10.56 -21.42 -4.52
N GLY A 87 -11.10 -22.62 -4.41
CA GLY A 87 -11.32 -23.51 -5.54
C GLY A 87 -10.03 -23.88 -6.28
N ILE A 88 -8.90 -23.94 -5.56
CA ILE A 88 -7.65 -24.42 -6.15
C ILE A 88 -7.77 -25.92 -6.46
N LEU A 89 -6.90 -26.43 -7.33
CA LEU A 89 -6.93 -27.84 -7.70
C LEU A 89 -6.37 -28.71 -6.58
N GLY A 90 -7.05 -29.83 -6.33
CA GLY A 90 -6.53 -30.92 -5.51
C GLY A 90 -5.50 -31.72 -6.29
N LYS A 91 -4.28 -31.80 -5.76
CA LYS A 91 -3.14 -32.44 -6.41
C LYS A 91 -2.68 -33.69 -5.66
N ASP A 92 -2.97 -33.78 -4.37
CA ASP A 92 -2.76 -34.97 -3.57
C ASP A 92 -3.74 -36.10 -3.91
N VAL A 93 -3.35 -37.31 -3.53
CA VAL A 93 -4.23 -38.50 -3.53
C VAL A 93 -5.50 -38.32 -2.67
N SER A 94 -5.46 -37.40 -1.70
CA SER A 94 -6.59 -37.05 -0.85
C SER A 94 -7.67 -36.27 -1.60
N GLY A 95 -7.34 -35.72 -2.78
CA GLY A 95 -8.16 -34.73 -3.49
C GLY A 95 -8.01 -33.30 -2.95
N PHE A 96 -7.13 -33.08 -1.98
CA PHE A 96 -6.73 -31.77 -1.46
C PHE A 96 -5.33 -31.38 -1.95
N SER A 97 -4.80 -30.29 -1.41
CA SER A 97 -3.44 -29.78 -1.65
C SER A 97 -2.93 -29.14 -0.35
N ASP A 98 -1.62 -29.00 -0.23
CA ASP A 98 -0.85 -28.27 0.78
C ASP A 98 -0.29 -26.95 0.16
N PRO A 99 -1.14 -25.96 -0.19
CA PRO A 99 -0.72 -24.79 -0.94
C PRO A 99 0.21 -23.82 -0.19
N TYR A 100 1.16 -23.25 -0.91
CA TYR A 100 1.93 -22.06 -0.55
C TYR A 100 2.19 -21.16 -1.76
N CYS A 101 2.48 -19.89 -1.53
CA CYS A 101 2.78 -18.91 -2.57
C CYS A 101 4.25 -18.47 -2.53
N LEU A 102 4.82 -18.22 -3.71
CA LEU A 102 6.07 -17.49 -3.91
C LEU A 102 5.74 -16.17 -4.62
N LEU A 103 6.26 -15.05 -4.14
CA LEU A 103 5.95 -13.73 -4.71
C LEU A 103 7.14 -12.78 -4.74
N GLY A 104 7.11 -11.82 -5.65
CA GLY A 104 8.12 -10.76 -5.78
C GLY A 104 7.79 -9.76 -6.89
N ILE A 105 8.70 -8.81 -7.12
CA ILE A 105 8.61 -7.86 -8.23
C ILE A 105 9.68 -8.16 -9.27
N GLU A 106 9.28 -8.30 -10.54
CA GLU A 106 10.20 -8.36 -11.68
C GLU A 106 10.35 -6.96 -12.27
N GLN A 107 11.60 -6.47 -12.36
CA GLN A 107 11.94 -5.23 -13.06
C GLN A 107 12.26 -5.56 -14.52
N GLY A 108 11.48 -5.02 -15.46
CA GLY A 108 11.81 -5.11 -16.88
C GLY A 108 13.09 -4.33 -17.18
N VAL A 109 14.16 -5.02 -17.60
CA VAL A 109 15.35 -4.34 -18.11
C VAL A 109 14.98 -3.66 -19.42
N GLY A 110 14.79 -2.35 -19.40
CA GLY A 110 14.63 -1.54 -20.60
C GLY A 110 15.88 -1.71 -21.47
N VAL A 111 15.78 -2.46 -22.57
CA VAL A 111 16.86 -2.54 -23.55
C VAL A 111 16.93 -1.18 -24.27
N PRO A 112 18.04 -0.42 -24.16
CA PRO A 112 18.18 0.82 -24.90
C PRO A 112 18.54 0.46 -26.35
N GLY A 113 17.60 0.65 -27.27
CA GLY A 113 17.86 0.66 -28.71
C GLY A 113 17.74 -0.71 -29.41
N GLY A 114 16.59 -0.98 -30.01
CA GLY A 114 16.41 -2.06 -30.97
C GLY A 114 15.20 -1.78 -31.86
N SER A 115 15.45 -1.62 -33.16
CA SER A 115 14.48 -1.20 -34.18
C SER A 115 13.18 -2.04 -34.21
N PRO A 116 12.03 -1.43 -34.56
CA PRO A 116 10.74 -2.12 -34.60
C PRO A 116 10.65 -3.00 -35.85
N GLY A 117 11.04 -4.27 -35.76
CA GLY A 117 11.01 -5.11 -36.96
C GLY A 117 11.54 -6.54 -36.84
N SER A 118 11.09 -7.34 -35.87
CA SER A 118 11.04 -8.80 -36.06
C SER A 118 10.11 -9.48 -35.06
N ARG A 119 8.88 -9.78 -35.49
CA ARG A 119 8.04 -10.79 -34.82
C ARG A 119 8.60 -12.18 -35.12
N GLN A 120 9.62 -12.61 -34.37
CA GLN A 120 9.95 -14.02 -34.27
C GLN A 120 9.26 -14.59 -33.03
N ARG A 121 8.46 -15.64 -33.22
CA ARG A 121 7.94 -16.50 -32.15
C ARG A 121 9.13 -17.05 -31.36
N GLN A 122 9.49 -16.39 -30.28
CA GLN A 122 10.48 -16.88 -29.34
C GLN A 122 9.80 -17.88 -28.41
N LYS A 123 10.23 -19.14 -28.50
CA LYS A 123 9.95 -20.18 -27.51
C LYS A 123 10.33 -19.61 -26.13
N ALA A 124 9.44 -19.70 -25.17
CA ALA A 124 9.62 -19.20 -23.80
C ALA A 124 10.85 -19.87 -23.15
N VAL A 125 12.01 -19.25 -23.31
CA VAL A 125 13.18 -19.51 -22.48
C VAL A 125 13.07 -18.53 -21.33
N VAL A 126 12.78 -19.05 -20.14
CA VAL A 126 12.72 -18.32 -18.87
C VAL A 126 14.04 -17.55 -18.69
N ARG A 127 14.00 -16.27 -19.02
CA ARG A 127 14.96 -15.22 -18.68
C ARG A 127 14.02 -14.07 -18.37
N HIS A 128 13.67 -13.73 -17.13
CA HIS A 128 14.53 -13.45 -16.00
C HIS A 128 13.73 -13.71 -14.72
N THR A 129 14.09 -14.73 -13.93
CA THR A 129 13.42 -14.97 -12.65
C THR A 129 13.90 -13.92 -11.64
N ILE A 130 12.96 -13.33 -10.89
CA ILE A 130 13.22 -12.42 -9.77
C ILE A 130 14.35 -12.99 -8.90
N PRO A 131 15.35 -12.18 -8.50
CA PRO A 131 16.44 -12.65 -7.63
C PRO A 131 15.91 -13.37 -6.38
N GLU A 132 16.55 -14.46 -5.96
CA GLU A 132 16.13 -15.25 -4.79
C GLU A 132 16.08 -14.42 -3.50
N GLU A 133 16.89 -13.38 -3.41
CA GLU A 133 16.96 -12.45 -2.26
C GLU A 133 15.72 -11.53 -2.17
N GLU A 134 14.98 -11.37 -3.27
CA GLU A 134 13.79 -10.51 -3.39
C GLU A 134 12.48 -11.33 -3.48
N THR A 135 12.60 -12.67 -3.42
CA THR A 135 11.46 -13.58 -3.47
C THR A 135 10.98 -13.93 -2.06
N HIS A 136 9.71 -13.72 -1.80
CA HIS A 136 9.06 -14.06 -0.54
C HIS A 136 8.22 -15.33 -0.66
N ARG A 137 8.03 -16.03 0.45
CA ARG A 137 7.25 -17.28 0.54
C ARG A 137 6.25 -17.18 1.68
N THR A 138 4.99 -17.57 1.43
CA THR A 138 3.97 -17.72 2.48
C THR A 138 4.15 -19.02 3.25
N GLN A 139 3.46 -19.17 4.37
CA GLN A 139 3.29 -20.46 5.03
C GLN A 139 2.59 -21.47 4.11
N VAL A 140 2.80 -22.74 4.42
CA VAL A 140 2.08 -23.87 3.81
C VAL A 140 0.84 -24.11 4.64
N ILE A 141 -0.33 -24.15 3.99
CA ILE A 141 -1.59 -24.52 4.66
C ILE A 141 -1.96 -25.91 4.19
N THR A 142 -2.04 -26.88 5.10
CA THR A 142 -2.21 -28.28 4.73
C THR A 142 -3.64 -28.67 4.40
N GLN A 143 -3.81 -29.60 3.46
CA GLN A 143 -5.04 -30.32 3.12
C GLN A 143 -6.26 -29.40 2.91
N THR A 144 -6.11 -28.41 2.03
CA THR A 144 -7.17 -27.45 1.74
C THR A 144 -7.19 -27.02 0.29
N LEU A 145 -8.40 -26.77 -0.23
CA LEU A 145 -8.61 -26.09 -1.51
C LEU A 145 -8.99 -24.61 -1.34
N ASN A 146 -9.04 -24.13 -0.09
CA ASN A 146 -9.39 -22.77 0.25
C ASN A 146 -8.47 -22.25 1.37
N PRO A 147 -7.15 -22.15 1.11
CA PRO A 147 -6.18 -21.69 2.11
C PRO A 147 -6.41 -20.23 2.49
N VAL A 148 -6.16 -19.91 3.76
CA VAL A 148 -6.16 -18.55 4.30
C VAL A 148 -4.79 -18.30 4.93
N TRP A 149 -4.05 -17.33 4.39
CA TRP A 149 -2.72 -16.96 4.85
C TRP A 149 -2.76 -15.65 5.66
N ASP A 150 -3.40 -14.61 5.13
CA ASP A 150 -3.38 -13.23 5.67
C ASP A 150 -1.95 -12.71 5.95
N GLU A 151 -1.02 -12.99 5.04
CA GLU A 151 0.39 -12.64 5.15
C GLU A 151 0.74 -11.41 4.29
N THR A 152 1.41 -10.42 4.88
CA THR A 152 1.80 -9.16 4.21
C THR A 152 3.30 -9.09 3.96
N PHE A 153 3.66 -8.70 2.74
CA PHE A 153 5.03 -8.52 2.26
C PHE A 153 5.23 -7.09 1.75
N ILE A 154 6.43 -6.53 1.92
CA ILE A 154 6.80 -5.20 1.42
C ILE A 154 7.87 -5.40 0.34
N LEU A 155 7.49 -5.14 -0.91
CA LEU A 155 8.33 -5.38 -2.08
C LEU A 155 8.80 -4.03 -2.63
N GLU A 156 10.12 -3.79 -2.63
CA GLU A 156 10.69 -2.54 -3.14
C GLU A 156 10.76 -2.56 -4.67
N PHE A 157 10.57 -1.39 -5.30
CA PHE A 157 10.72 -1.25 -6.74
C PHE A 157 11.21 0.15 -7.14
N GLU A 158 11.89 0.24 -8.29
CA GLU A 158 12.44 1.51 -8.79
C GLU A 158 11.50 2.22 -9.77
N ASP A 159 10.96 1.49 -10.74
CA ASP A 159 10.15 2.05 -11.83
C ASP A 159 8.81 1.34 -11.97
N ILE A 160 7.73 2.06 -11.67
CA ILE A 160 6.36 1.55 -11.75
C ILE A 160 5.96 1.13 -13.18
N THR A 161 6.56 1.72 -14.21
CA THR A 161 6.17 1.48 -15.61
C THR A 161 6.68 0.14 -16.14
N ASN A 162 7.85 -0.29 -15.65
CA ASN A 162 8.52 -1.52 -16.09
C ASN A 162 8.45 -2.65 -15.04
N ALA A 163 7.89 -2.38 -13.86
CA ALA A 163 7.74 -3.37 -12.81
C ALA A 163 6.44 -4.18 -12.94
N SER A 164 6.56 -5.49 -12.70
CA SER A 164 5.42 -6.41 -12.59
C SER A 164 5.48 -7.17 -11.26
N PHE A 165 4.32 -7.35 -10.62
CA PHE A 165 4.14 -8.21 -9.47
C PHE A 165 3.90 -9.63 -9.96
N HIS A 166 4.61 -10.59 -9.38
CA HIS A 166 4.46 -12.01 -9.69
C HIS A 166 4.11 -12.76 -8.41
N LEU A 167 3.15 -13.66 -8.53
CA LEU A 167 2.81 -14.65 -7.52
C LEU A 167 2.64 -16.01 -8.20
N ASP A 168 3.40 -17.00 -7.77
CA ASP A 168 3.24 -18.40 -8.15
C ASP A 168 2.71 -19.19 -6.94
N MET A 169 1.69 -20.01 -7.15
CA MET A 169 1.14 -20.92 -6.14
C MET A 169 1.56 -22.36 -6.44
N TRP A 170 1.96 -23.07 -5.40
CA TRP A 170 2.52 -24.41 -5.44
C TRP A 170 1.89 -25.29 -4.37
N ASP A 171 1.74 -26.57 -4.68
CA ASP A 171 1.33 -27.62 -3.77
C ASP A 171 2.56 -28.35 -3.23
N LEU A 172 2.71 -28.44 -1.91
CA LEU A 172 3.85 -29.13 -1.31
C LEU A 172 3.65 -30.64 -1.35
N ASP A 173 4.48 -31.35 -2.12
CA ASP A 173 4.41 -32.82 -2.20
C ASP A 173 4.95 -33.45 -0.91
N THR A 174 4.05 -33.87 -0.01
CA THR A 174 4.42 -34.67 1.16
C THR A 174 4.57 -36.14 0.80
N VAL A 175 5.52 -36.48 -0.07
CA VAL A 175 5.90 -37.90 -0.19
C VAL A 175 6.45 -38.37 1.15
N GLU A 176 5.72 -39.29 1.82
CA GLU A 176 6.20 -40.14 2.91
C GLU A 176 7.46 -40.89 2.44
N SER A 177 8.61 -40.23 2.47
CA SER A 177 9.88 -40.92 2.41
C SER A 177 10.10 -41.53 3.79
N VAL A 178 9.94 -42.85 3.85
CA VAL A 178 10.47 -43.69 4.90
C VAL A 178 11.98 -43.44 4.99
N ARG A 179 12.40 -42.42 5.75
CA ARG A 179 13.77 -42.26 6.27
C ARG A 179 13.79 -41.33 7.48
N GLN A 180 13.77 -42.00 8.63
CA GLN A 180 14.27 -41.47 9.89
C GLN A 180 15.66 -40.84 9.75
N LYS A 181 15.80 -39.72 10.46
CA LYS A 181 16.96 -39.25 11.25
C LYS A 181 18.21 -38.74 10.52
N LEU A 182 18.71 -37.69 11.16
CA LEU A 182 20.05 -37.08 11.11
C LEU A 182 20.17 -35.96 10.06
N GLY A 183 20.48 -34.72 10.41
CA GLY A 183 20.80 -34.10 11.69
C GLY A 183 20.91 -32.60 11.45
N GLU A 184 21.07 -31.84 12.53
CA GLU A 184 21.47 -30.44 12.53
C GLU A 184 22.48 -30.13 11.42
N LEU A 185 22.29 -29.02 10.71
CA LEU A 185 23.37 -28.08 10.40
C LEU A 185 22.80 -26.83 9.73
N THR A 186 22.94 -25.73 10.47
CA THR A 186 23.06 -24.36 10.01
C THR A 186 24.13 -24.25 8.92
N ASP A 187 23.75 -24.03 7.66
CA ASP A 187 24.67 -23.38 6.72
C ASP A 187 23.92 -22.72 5.55
N LEU A 188 24.11 -21.41 5.38
CA LEU A 188 23.43 -20.55 4.42
C LEU A 188 23.90 -20.75 2.97
N HIS A 189 24.76 -21.74 2.72
CA HIS A 189 25.23 -22.11 1.39
C HIS A 189 24.46 -23.27 0.73
N GLY A 190 23.53 -23.92 1.43
CA GLY A 190 22.73 -25.06 0.92
C GLY A 190 21.51 -24.70 0.06
N LEU A 191 21.00 -23.47 0.16
CA LEU A 191 19.74 -23.08 -0.50
C LEU A 191 19.86 -22.98 -2.03
N ARG A 192 21.02 -22.57 -2.54
CA ARG A 192 21.34 -22.48 -3.99
C ARG A 192 21.28 -23.85 -4.70
N ARG A 193 21.45 -24.94 -3.94
CA ARG A 193 21.36 -26.32 -4.42
C ARG A 193 19.92 -26.83 -4.36
N ILE A 194 19.15 -26.45 -3.33
CA ILE A 194 17.72 -26.76 -3.21
C ILE A 194 16.88 -26.09 -4.32
N PHE A 195 17.14 -24.83 -4.69
CA PHE A 195 16.37 -24.14 -5.76
C PHE A 195 16.63 -24.70 -7.17
N LYS A 196 17.80 -25.30 -7.40
CA LYS A 196 18.13 -25.98 -8.67
C LYS A 196 17.73 -27.46 -8.65
N GLU A 197 17.73 -28.11 -7.48
CA GLU A 197 17.27 -29.49 -7.29
C GLU A 197 15.73 -29.58 -7.27
N ALA A 198 15.00 -28.60 -6.73
CA ALA A 198 13.54 -28.50 -6.80
C ALA A 198 13.00 -28.40 -8.24
N ARG A 199 13.82 -27.94 -9.19
CA ARG A 199 13.47 -27.85 -10.62
C ARG A 199 13.98 -29.02 -11.46
N LYS A 200 14.69 -30.01 -10.89
CA LYS A 200 15.37 -31.01 -11.72
C LYS A 200 15.41 -32.45 -11.22
N ASP A 201 15.08 -32.78 -9.97
CA ASP A 201 15.09 -34.18 -9.54
C ASP A 201 13.83 -34.55 -8.72
N LYS A 202 13.26 -35.69 -9.11
CA LYS A 202 12.09 -36.42 -8.56
C LYS A 202 11.66 -36.03 -7.12
N GLY A 203 10.52 -35.36 -7.03
CA GLY A 203 9.86 -34.88 -5.79
C GLY A 203 9.46 -33.41 -5.90
N GLN A 204 8.83 -33.02 -7.00
CA GLN A 204 8.63 -31.62 -7.38
C GLN A 204 7.21 -31.18 -7.01
N ASP A 205 7.12 -30.27 -6.04
CA ASP A 205 5.92 -29.52 -5.68
C ASP A 205 5.09 -29.13 -6.91
N ASP A 206 3.79 -29.37 -6.81
CA ASP A 206 2.88 -29.37 -7.94
C ASP A 206 2.39 -27.94 -8.24
N PHE A 207 2.52 -27.46 -9.47
CA PHE A 207 2.13 -26.08 -9.79
C PHE A 207 0.60 -25.91 -9.79
N LEU A 208 0.11 -24.94 -9.01
CA LEU A 208 -1.32 -24.67 -8.85
C LEU A 208 -1.82 -23.51 -9.71
N GLY A 209 -0.99 -22.50 -9.96
CA GLY A 209 -1.36 -21.35 -10.79
C GLY A 209 -0.52 -20.11 -10.48
N ASN A 210 -0.64 -19.06 -11.29
CA ASN A 210 0.05 -17.79 -11.05
C ASN A 210 -0.83 -16.56 -11.25
N VAL A 211 -0.39 -15.44 -10.69
CA VAL A 211 -0.94 -14.10 -10.91
C VAL A 211 0.22 -13.18 -11.30
N VAL A 212 0.09 -12.48 -12.43
CA VAL A 212 1.08 -11.51 -12.90
C VAL A 212 0.38 -10.19 -13.21
N LEU A 213 0.79 -9.12 -12.54
CA LEU A 213 0.14 -7.80 -12.63
C LEU A 213 1.17 -6.72 -12.87
N ARG A 214 0.96 -5.85 -13.86
CA ARG A 214 1.83 -4.68 -14.06
C ARG A 214 1.52 -3.64 -12.99
N LEU A 215 2.54 -3.12 -12.31
CA LEU A 215 2.33 -2.18 -11.21
C LEU A 215 1.69 -0.86 -11.68
N GLN A 216 1.98 -0.42 -12.91
CA GLN A 216 1.36 0.77 -13.50
C GLN A 216 -0.16 0.67 -13.71
N ASP A 217 -0.71 -0.54 -13.76
CA ASP A 217 -2.13 -0.77 -13.96
C ASP A 217 -2.89 -0.84 -12.62
N LEU A 218 -2.17 -1.00 -11.50
CA LEU A 218 -2.74 -1.03 -10.16
C LEU A 218 -3.16 0.37 -9.70
N ARG A 219 -4.24 0.43 -8.92
CA ARG A 219 -4.59 1.63 -8.13
C ARG A 219 -3.69 1.78 -6.91
N CYS A 220 -3.81 2.93 -6.24
CA CYS A 220 -3.12 3.20 -4.98
C CYS A 220 -3.41 2.17 -3.89
N ARG A 221 -4.67 1.70 -3.81
CA ARG A 221 -5.15 0.65 -2.91
C ARG A 221 -6.08 -0.28 -3.68
N GLU A 222 -5.83 -1.58 -3.63
CA GLU A 222 -6.72 -2.59 -4.23
C GLU A 222 -6.94 -3.75 -3.27
N ASP A 223 -8.13 -4.34 -3.31
CA ASP A 223 -8.50 -5.53 -2.54
C ASP A 223 -9.47 -6.33 -3.38
N GLN A 224 -8.96 -7.33 -4.12
CA GLN A 224 -9.74 -8.03 -5.13
C GLN A 224 -9.29 -9.47 -5.39
N TRP A 225 -10.20 -10.24 -5.97
CA TRP A 225 -9.94 -11.61 -6.39
C TRP A 225 -9.35 -11.66 -7.79
N TYR A 226 -8.22 -12.35 -7.93
CA TYR A 226 -7.53 -12.58 -9.19
C TYR A 226 -7.69 -14.04 -9.60
N PRO A 227 -8.02 -14.34 -10.86
CA PRO A 227 -7.98 -15.70 -11.37
C PRO A 227 -6.53 -16.21 -11.38
N LEU A 228 -6.35 -17.47 -11.01
CA LEU A 228 -5.06 -18.13 -11.13
C LEU A 228 -4.88 -18.59 -12.59
N GLU A 229 -3.83 -18.10 -13.23
CA GLU A 229 -3.51 -18.46 -14.61
C GLU A 229 -2.71 -19.78 -14.64
N PRO A 230 -2.95 -20.65 -15.63
CA PRO A 230 -2.17 -21.86 -15.79
C PRO A 230 -0.86 -21.61 -16.57
N ARG A 231 0.18 -22.42 -16.31
CA ARG A 231 1.38 -22.46 -17.17
C ARG A 231 1.19 -23.27 -18.46
N THR A 232 0.22 -24.17 -18.46
CA THR A 232 -0.10 -25.07 -19.57
C THR A 232 -1.61 -25.18 -19.76
N GLU A 233 -2.07 -25.34 -21.00
CA GLU A 233 -3.49 -25.34 -21.36
C GLU A 233 -4.29 -26.55 -20.82
N THR A 234 -3.63 -27.49 -20.13
CA THR A 234 -4.20 -28.79 -19.74
C THR A 234 -5.28 -28.70 -18.65
N TYR A 235 -5.29 -27.62 -17.86
CA TYR A 235 -6.39 -27.30 -16.95
C TYR A 235 -6.55 -25.77 -16.89
N PRO A 236 -7.59 -25.21 -17.51
CA PRO A 236 -7.74 -23.76 -17.61
C PRO A 236 -8.24 -23.13 -16.31
N ASP A 237 -9.06 -23.84 -15.54
CA ASP A 237 -9.56 -23.36 -14.25
C ASP A 237 -8.64 -23.82 -13.11
N ARG A 238 -8.04 -22.84 -12.41
CA ARG A 238 -7.11 -23.04 -11.30
C ARG A 238 -7.63 -22.42 -10.00
N GLY A 239 -8.86 -21.93 -9.98
CA GLY A 239 -9.41 -21.17 -8.85
C GLY A 239 -8.96 -19.71 -8.85
N GLN A 240 -9.06 -19.07 -7.68
CA GLN A 240 -8.80 -17.64 -7.52
C GLN A 240 -8.00 -17.34 -6.26
N CYS A 241 -7.19 -16.28 -6.30
CA CYS A 241 -6.43 -15.76 -5.16
C CYS A 241 -6.90 -14.35 -4.81
N HIS A 242 -7.21 -14.11 -3.55
CA HIS A 242 -7.58 -12.80 -3.01
C HIS A 242 -6.32 -12.07 -2.57
N LEU A 243 -6.02 -10.97 -3.25
CA LEU A 243 -4.82 -10.16 -3.00
C LEU A 243 -5.23 -8.73 -2.67
N GLN A 244 -4.53 -8.17 -1.70
CA GLN A 244 -4.64 -6.76 -1.36
C GLN A 244 -3.30 -6.07 -1.62
N PHE A 245 -3.36 -4.93 -2.29
CA PHE A 245 -2.19 -4.14 -2.65
C PHE A 245 -2.31 -2.71 -2.13
N GLN A 246 -1.18 -2.15 -1.72
CA GLN A 246 -1.04 -0.74 -1.38
C GLN A 246 0.32 -0.20 -1.82
N LEU A 247 0.33 0.91 -2.56
CA LEU A 247 1.55 1.58 -2.99
C LEU A 247 2.00 2.57 -1.91
N ILE A 248 3.17 2.32 -1.31
CA ILE A 248 3.68 3.08 -0.14
C ILE A 248 5.09 3.62 -0.39
N HIS A 249 5.50 4.61 0.40
CA HIS A 249 6.88 5.10 0.44
C HIS A 249 7.53 4.68 1.76
N LYS A 250 8.60 3.87 1.68
CA LYS A 250 9.36 3.45 2.87
C LYS A 250 10.26 4.56 3.41
N ARG A 251 10.79 5.41 2.52
CA ARG A 251 11.61 6.57 2.88
C ARG A 251 11.33 7.74 1.95
N ARG A 252 11.25 8.94 2.51
CA ARG A 252 11.07 10.20 1.78
C ARG A 252 12.20 11.16 2.10
N ALA A 253 12.51 12.04 1.14
CA ALA A 253 13.54 13.05 1.30
C ALA A 253 13.06 14.32 2.02
N THR A 254 11.76 14.49 2.26
CA THR A 254 11.20 15.72 2.85
C THR A 254 11.69 15.93 4.28
N SER A 255 11.85 17.21 4.65
CA SER A 255 12.30 17.63 5.98
C SER A 255 11.30 17.21 7.07
N ALA A 256 10.00 17.27 6.77
CA ALA A 256 8.94 16.82 7.67
C ALA A 256 9.04 15.31 7.97
N SER A 257 9.25 14.46 6.95
CA SER A 257 9.40 13.01 7.15
C SER A 257 10.65 12.60 7.93
N ARG A 258 11.69 13.45 7.97
CA ARG A 258 12.90 13.18 8.77
C ARG A 258 12.77 13.61 10.23
N SER A 259 11.91 14.58 10.52
CA SER A 259 11.85 15.27 11.82
C SER A 259 10.59 14.97 12.64
N GLN A 260 9.51 14.51 11.99
CA GLN A 260 8.21 14.32 12.65
C GLN A 260 7.58 12.96 12.31
N PRO A 261 6.78 12.38 13.23
CA PRO A 261 5.99 11.19 12.93
C PRO A 261 4.99 11.43 11.78
N SER A 262 4.81 10.44 10.89
CA SER A 262 3.88 10.51 9.76
C SER A 262 2.46 10.92 10.16
N TYR A 263 2.00 10.44 11.32
CA TYR A 263 0.70 10.78 11.89
C TYR A 263 0.57 12.27 12.18
N THR A 264 1.57 12.87 12.83
CA THR A 264 1.58 14.31 13.17
C THR A 264 1.53 15.17 11.92
N VAL A 265 2.35 14.83 10.92
CA VAL A 265 2.37 15.53 9.63
C VAL A 265 1.00 15.44 8.95
N HIS A 266 0.38 14.26 8.95
CA HIS A 266 -0.95 14.07 8.36
C HIS A 266 -2.05 14.84 9.09
N LEU A 267 -2.05 14.82 10.44
CA LEU A 267 -3.00 15.57 11.24
C LEU A 267 -2.90 17.08 10.97
N HIS A 268 -1.68 17.61 10.92
CA HIS A 268 -1.48 19.03 10.62
C HIS A 268 -1.87 19.38 9.19
N LEU A 269 -1.57 18.51 8.22
CA LEU A 269 -2.03 18.68 6.84
C LEU A 269 -3.57 18.70 6.78
N LEU A 270 -4.24 17.76 7.45
CA LEU A 270 -5.69 17.74 7.56
C LEU A 270 -6.24 19.03 8.17
N GLN A 271 -5.68 19.49 9.29
CA GLN A 271 -6.10 20.73 9.94
C GLN A 271 -5.93 21.95 9.02
N GLN A 272 -4.83 22.03 8.27
CA GLN A 272 -4.60 23.11 7.31
C GLN A 272 -5.64 23.11 6.19
N LEU A 273 -5.90 21.94 5.59
CA LEU A 273 -6.86 21.83 4.49
C LEU A 273 -8.30 22.08 4.97
N VAL A 274 -8.69 21.50 6.11
CA VAL A 274 -10.00 21.77 6.72
C VAL A 274 -10.19 23.26 7.01
N SER A 275 -9.17 23.92 7.58
CA SER A 275 -9.24 25.37 7.83
C SER A 275 -9.46 26.16 6.54
N HIS A 276 -8.80 25.77 5.44
CA HIS A 276 -9.01 26.41 4.15
C HIS A 276 -10.45 26.19 3.63
N GLU A 277 -10.94 24.95 3.64
CA GLU A 277 -12.29 24.61 3.18
C GLU A 277 -13.35 25.40 3.95
N VAL A 278 -13.24 25.46 5.29
CA VAL A 278 -14.16 26.24 6.14
C VAL A 278 -14.20 27.71 5.73
N THR A 279 -13.04 28.33 5.53
CA THR A 279 -12.98 29.76 5.11
C THR A 279 -13.57 30.01 3.72
N GLN A 280 -13.47 29.05 2.80
CA GLN A 280 -14.12 29.13 1.49
C GLN A 280 -15.64 29.01 1.60
N HIS A 281 -16.13 28.13 2.49
CA HIS A 281 -17.56 27.91 2.71
C HIS A 281 -18.25 29.08 3.42
N GLU A 282 -17.60 29.74 4.38
CA GLU A 282 -18.12 30.93 5.07
C GLU A 282 -18.37 32.11 4.12
N ALA A 283 -17.65 32.19 3.00
CA ALA A 283 -17.87 33.19 1.97
C ALA A 283 -19.16 32.96 1.13
N GLY A 284 -19.79 31.79 1.22
CA GLY A 284 -20.89 31.37 0.36
C GLY A 284 -22.13 30.74 1.03
N SER A 285 -22.07 30.31 2.29
CA SER A 285 -23.20 29.68 3.01
C SER A 285 -23.05 29.76 4.54
N THR A 286 -24.14 29.59 5.29
CA THR A 286 -24.18 29.78 6.76
C THR A 286 -23.74 28.57 7.59
N SER A 287 -23.47 27.40 6.99
CA SER A 287 -22.95 26.24 7.73
C SER A 287 -22.13 25.32 6.83
N TRP A 288 -20.89 25.03 7.22
CA TRP A 288 -20.06 24.00 6.60
C TRP A 288 -20.66 22.61 6.88
N ASP A 289 -20.77 21.77 5.85
CA ASP A 289 -21.41 20.45 5.94
C ASP A 289 -20.44 19.32 6.36
N GLY A 290 -19.18 19.68 6.63
CA GLY A 290 -18.12 18.75 7.02
C GLY A 290 -17.48 17.99 5.85
N SER A 291 -17.90 18.28 4.61
CA SER A 291 -17.32 17.69 3.41
C SER A 291 -16.03 18.40 3.00
N LEU A 292 -15.14 17.64 2.38
CA LEU A 292 -13.89 18.13 1.81
C LEU A 292 -14.01 18.14 0.29
N SER A 293 -13.43 19.14 -0.35
CA SER A 293 -13.29 19.16 -1.81
C SER A 293 -12.58 17.91 -2.34
N PRO A 294 -12.84 17.49 -3.60
CA PRO A 294 -12.12 16.37 -4.22
C PRO A 294 -10.60 16.55 -4.19
N GLN A 295 -10.11 17.79 -4.29
CA GLN A 295 -8.70 18.14 -4.22
C GLN A 295 -8.13 17.84 -2.83
N ALA A 296 -8.80 18.32 -1.77
CA ALA A 296 -8.41 18.06 -0.38
C ALA A 296 -8.40 16.56 -0.06
N ALA A 297 -9.50 15.87 -0.42
CA ALA A 297 -9.64 14.43 -0.23
C ALA A 297 -8.53 13.66 -0.94
N THR A 298 -8.18 14.05 -2.18
CA THR A 298 -7.10 13.43 -2.94
C THR A 298 -5.73 13.61 -2.28
N VAL A 299 -5.39 14.83 -1.85
CA VAL A 299 -4.10 15.08 -1.17
C VAL A 299 -4.00 14.25 0.10
N LEU A 300 -5.06 14.20 0.92
CA LEU A 300 -5.08 13.45 2.17
C LEU A 300 -5.00 11.94 1.94
N PHE A 301 -5.75 11.42 0.97
CA PHE A 301 -5.72 10.02 0.56
C PHE A 301 -4.33 9.60 0.09
N LEU A 302 -3.71 10.41 -0.78
CA LEU A 302 -2.35 10.18 -1.23
C LEU A 302 -1.41 10.21 -0.03
N HIS A 303 -1.40 11.27 0.78
CA HIS A 303 -0.51 11.39 1.93
C HIS A 303 -0.63 10.19 2.89
N ALA A 304 -1.86 9.78 3.22
CA ALA A 304 -2.11 8.65 4.12
C ALA A 304 -1.63 7.32 3.54
N THR A 305 -2.03 7.00 2.32
CA THR A 305 -1.65 5.74 1.64
C THR A 305 -0.15 5.62 1.51
N GLN A 306 0.45 6.70 1.05
CA GLN A 306 1.82 6.78 0.62
C GLN A 306 2.78 6.88 1.84
N LYS A 307 2.26 7.13 3.06
CA LYS A 307 2.99 7.01 4.34
C LYS A 307 2.54 5.80 5.19
N ASP A 308 1.76 4.88 4.60
CA ASP A 308 1.21 3.69 5.26
C ASP A 308 0.45 3.99 6.56
N LEU A 309 -0.37 5.05 6.56
CA LEU A 309 -1.24 5.36 7.69
C LEU A 309 -2.46 4.45 7.67
N SER A 310 -2.63 3.68 8.74
CA SER A 310 -3.82 2.84 8.90
C SER A 310 -5.10 3.69 8.99
N ASP A 311 -6.23 3.07 8.68
CA ASP A 311 -7.53 3.74 8.75
C ASP A 311 -7.89 4.20 10.18
N PHE A 312 -7.29 3.56 11.20
CA PHE A 312 -7.35 4.01 12.59
C PHE A 312 -6.68 5.35 12.81
N HIS A 313 -5.46 5.52 12.30
CA HIS A 313 -4.75 6.79 12.39
C HIS A 313 -5.47 7.89 11.62
N GLN A 314 -6.02 7.57 10.44
CA GLN A 314 -6.82 8.51 9.65
C GLN A 314 -8.09 8.94 10.40
N SER A 315 -8.85 7.99 10.95
CA SER A 315 -10.06 8.27 11.75
C SER A 315 -9.74 9.09 13.00
N MET A 316 -8.65 8.77 13.69
CA MET A 316 -8.17 9.52 14.86
C MET A 316 -7.78 10.95 14.49
N ALA A 317 -7.04 11.14 13.39
CA ALA A 317 -6.68 12.47 12.92
C ALA A 317 -7.93 13.29 12.56
N GLN A 318 -8.90 12.68 11.87
CA GLN A 318 -10.17 13.31 11.54
C GLN A 318 -10.96 13.71 12.77
N TRP A 319 -11.11 12.80 13.73
CA TRP A 319 -11.81 13.09 14.98
C TRP A 319 -11.15 14.23 15.75
N LEU A 320 -9.82 14.24 15.88
CA LEU A 320 -9.09 15.32 16.59
C LEU A 320 -9.19 16.67 15.88
N ALA A 321 -9.08 16.70 14.55
CA ALA A 321 -9.20 17.94 13.79
C ALA A 321 -10.63 18.51 13.88
N TYR A 322 -11.62 17.65 13.67
CA TYR A 322 -13.02 18.07 13.63
C TYR A 322 -13.55 18.41 15.03
N SER A 323 -13.20 17.65 16.07
CA SER A 323 -13.67 17.93 17.44
C SER A 323 -13.17 19.29 17.95
N ARG A 324 -11.96 19.70 17.56
CA ARG A 324 -11.44 21.05 17.85
C ARG A 324 -12.21 22.12 17.10
N LEU A 325 -12.43 21.92 15.80
CA LEU A 325 -13.22 22.87 14.99
C LEU A 325 -14.65 23.02 15.51
N TYR A 326 -15.25 21.92 16.00
CA TYR A 326 -16.60 21.90 16.56
C TYR A 326 -16.75 22.79 17.81
N GLN A 327 -15.66 23.10 18.51
CA GLN A 327 -15.67 24.02 19.65
C GLN A 327 -15.90 25.48 19.24
N SER A 328 -15.70 25.78 17.95
CA SER A 328 -15.76 27.13 17.40
C SER A 328 -16.78 27.30 16.28
N LEU A 329 -17.14 26.22 15.59
CA LEU A 329 -18.04 26.23 14.44
C LEU A 329 -19.01 25.05 14.56
N GLU A 330 -20.31 25.32 14.47
CA GLU A 330 -21.32 24.27 14.44
C GLU A 330 -21.42 23.66 13.03
N PHE A 331 -21.33 22.34 12.94
CA PHE A 331 -21.54 21.53 11.73
C PHE A 331 -22.22 20.20 12.09
N PRO A 332 -22.60 19.34 11.13
CA PRO A 332 -23.31 18.09 11.44
C PRO A 332 -22.52 17.19 12.41
N SER A 333 -23.17 16.71 13.48
CA SER A 333 -22.54 15.84 14.48
C SER A 333 -22.12 14.48 13.92
N SER A 334 -22.68 14.06 12.78
CA SER A 334 -22.25 12.88 12.03
C SER A 334 -20.77 12.92 11.65
N CYS A 335 -20.22 14.12 11.43
CA CYS A 335 -18.80 14.32 11.12
C CYS A 335 -17.87 14.01 12.30
N LEU A 336 -18.39 13.97 13.54
CA LEU A 336 -17.68 13.48 14.72
C LEU A 336 -18.04 12.03 15.06
N LEU A 337 -19.31 11.65 14.84
CA LEU A 337 -19.82 10.32 15.14
C LEU A 337 -19.19 9.24 14.25
N HIS A 338 -19.02 9.49 12.95
CA HIS A 338 -18.43 8.48 12.06
C HIS A 338 -16.96 8.19 12.42
N PRO A 339 -16.08 9.20 12.62
CA PRO A 339 -14.71 8.91 13.03
C PRO A 339 -14.61 8.18 14.37
N ILE A 340 -15.40 8.55 15.39
CA ILE A 340 -15.31 7.90 16.71
C ILE A 340 -15.80 6.45 16.68
N THR A 341 -16.89 6.17 15.95
CA THR A 341 -17.40 4.79 15.79
C THR A 341 -16.44 3.93 14.98
N SER A 342 -15.78 4.49 13.96
CA SER A 342 -14.70 3.84 13.22
C SER A 342 -13.52 3.48 14.12
N ILE A 343 -13.08 4.43 14.97
CA ILE A 343 -12.02 4.22 15.98
C ILE A 343 -12.39 3.08 16.92
N GLU A 344 -13.60 3.09 17.50
CA GLU A 344 -14.07 2.05 18.42
C GLU A 344 -14.09 0.68 17.75
N TYR A 345 -14.67 0.59 16.54
CA TYR A 345 -14.73 -0.66 15.78
C TYR A 345 -13.33 -1.22 15.53
N GLN A 346 -12.42 -0.40 15.02
CA GLN A 346 -11.06 -0.83 14.69
C GLN A 346 -10.24 -1.17 15.94
N TRP A 347 -10.46 -0.47 17.06
CA TRP A 347 -9.84 -0.78 18.34
C TRP A 347 -10.26 -2.18 18.82
N ILE A 348 -11.55 -2.51 18.74
CA ILE A 348 -12.07 -3.83 19.11
C ILE A 348 -11.49 -4.91 18.19
N GLN A 349 -11.50 -4.68 16.87
CA GLN A 349 -10.92 -5.64 15.91
C GLN A 349 -9.44 -5.88 16.17
N GLY A 350 -8.66 -4.84 16.44
CA GLY A 350 -7.23 -4.95 16.76
C GLY A 350 -6.98 -5.79 18.01
N ARG A 351 -7.80 -5.64 19.05
CA ARG A 351 -7.72 -6.47 20.26
C ARG A 351 -8.08 -7.92 20.00
N LEU A 352 -9.14 -8.19 19.25
CA LEU A 352 -9.55 -9.55 18.90
C LEU A 352 -8.46 -10.29 18.12
N LYS A 353 -7.75 -9.61 17.21
CA LYS A 353 -6.61 -10.20 16.47
C LYS A 353 -5.42 -10.50 17.37
N ALA A 354 -5.14 -9.68 18.39
CA ALA A 354 -4.03 -9.89 19.33
C ALA A 354 -4.28 -11.03 20.33
N GLU A 355 -5.53 -11.35 20.64
CA GLU A 355 -5.92 -12.41 21.57
C GLU A 355 -5.99 -13.81 20.91
N GLN A 356 -5.81 -13.93 19.59
CA GLN A 356 -5.72 -15.23 18.91
C GLN A 356 -4.27 -15.79 18.94
N PRO A 357 -4.03 -16.98 19.53
CA PRO A 357 -2.70 -17.58 19.57
C PRO A 357 -2.29 -18.03 18.16
N GLY A 358 -1.37 -17.29 17.54
CA GLY A 358 -0.84 -17.56 16.20
C GLY A 358 -0.51 -16.30 15.38
N CYS A 359 -1.04 -15.13 15.75
CA CYS A 359 -0.89 -13.89 14.99
C CYS A 359 0.09 -12.90 15.67
N SER A 360 1.33 -13.30 15.92
CA SER A 360 2.30 -12.50 16.70
C SER A 360 3.06 -11.42 15.91
N LEU A 361 2.76 -11.19 14.63
CA LEU A 361 3.51 -10.23 13.79
C LEU A 361 2.95 -8.80 13.79
N PHE A 362 1.73 -8.58 14.29
CA PHE A 362 1.14 -7.23 14.27
C PHE A 362 1.55 -6.34 15.44
N SER A 363 2.22 -6.84 16.49
CA SER A 363 2.38 -6.12 17.75
C SER A 363 3.43 -4.99 17.78
N GLY A 364 4.30 -4.87 16.76
CA GLY A 364 5.46 -3.98 16.79
C GLY A 364 5.19 -2.48 16.65
N SER A 365 4.05 -2.09 16.06
CA SER A 365 3.73 -0.67 15.80
C SER A 365 2.69 -0.08 16.76
N TRP A 366 1.81 -0.89 17.35
CA TRP A 366 0.69 -0.40 18.18
C TRP A 366 1.12 0.11 19.56
N TYR A 367 2.20 -0.43 20.13
CA TYR A 367 2.60 -0.10 21.51
C TYR A 367 3.45 1.18 21.66
N ARG A 368 3.87 1.83 20.57
CA ARG A 368 4.68 3.06 20.65
C ARG A 368 3.88 4.37 20.77
N CYS A 369 2.57 4.33 20.64
CA CYS A 369 1.73 5.54 20.81
C CYS A 369 1.14 5.71 22.21
N ALA A 370 1.40 4.79 23.14
CA ALA A 370 0.84 4.80 24.51
C ALA A 370 1.88 5.03 25.62
N ARG A 371 3.05 5.60 25.32
CA ARG A 371 4.00 6.10 26.32
C ARG A 371 4.57 7.46 25.94
#